data_AF-A0A725RTP0-F1
#
_entry.id   AF-A0A725RTP0-F1
#
_cell.length_a   1.000
_cell.length_b   1.000
_cell.length_c   1.000
_cell.angle_alpha   90.00
_cell.angle_beta   90.00
_cell.angle_gamma   90.00
#
_symmetry.space_group_name_H-M   'P 1'
#
loop_
_entity.id
_entity.type
_entity.pdbx_description
1 polymer ?
#
loop_
_entity_poly.entity_id
_entity_poly.type
_entity_poly.pdbx_seq_one_letter_code
_entity_poly.pdbx_strand_id
1 'polypeptide(L)'
;AKDMHWNYRLLSDREWSGRNAVALSAGVNGIYLSQAKLDVGFNDSGRQINSLTARLTGNVAGVMKLFDRCGWLAEPDASLPHQYSLMAGQGVPEKGD
;
A
#
# COMPACT_ATOMS: atom_id res chain seq x y z
N ALA A 1 2.04 -3.84 19.33
CA ALA A 1 2.35 -2.95 18.18
C ALA A 1 3.71 -2.25 18.34
N LYS A 2 4.02 -1.69 19.52
CA LYS A 2 5.28 -0.99 19.81
C LYS A 2 6.54 -1.87 19.69
N ASP A 3 6.44 -3.18 19.94
CA ASP A 3 7.56 -4.13 19.84
C ASP A 3 7.84 -4.66 18.42
N MET A 4 6.99 -4.33 17.44
CA MET A 4 7.12 -4.89 16.09
C MET A 4 7.98 -4.05 15.14
N HIS A 5 8.41 -2.85 15.56
CA HIS A 5 9.31 -1.95 14.78
C HIS A 5 8.89 -1.77 13.31
N TRP A 6 7.63 -1.44 13.07
CA TRP A 6 7.13 -1.20 11.71
C TRP A 6 7.74 0.07 11.12
N ASN A 7 8.31 -0.06 9.93
CA ASN A 7 8.77 1.06 9.12
C ASN A 7 7.66 1.50 8.16
N TYR A 8 7.22 2.75 8.28
CA TYR A 8 6.26 3.36 7.37
C TYR A 8 6.96 4.47 6.59
N ARG A 9 7.05 4.36 5.27
CA ARG A 9 7.68 5.41 4.44
C ARG A 9 6.95 5.61 3.12
N LEU A 10 6.88 6.87 2.72
CA LEU A 10 6.55 7.26 1.36
C LEU A 10 7.86 7.34 0.57
N LEU A 11 7.95 6.60 -0.52
CA LEU A 11 9.16 6.55 -1.34
C LEU A 11 8.95 7.39 -2.59
N SER A 12 9.92 8.26 -2.87
CA SER A 12 10.01 8.96 -4.15
C SER A 12 10.22 7.97 -5.31
N ASP A 13 10.02 8.39 -6.56
CA ASP A 13 10.22 7.51 -7.73
C ASP A 13 11.63 6.90 -7.78
N ARG A 14 12.63 7.68 -7.35
CA ARG A 14 14.03 7.28 -7.29
C ARG A 14 14.31 6.23 -6.21
N GLU A 15 13.56 6.26 -5.11
CA GLU A 15 13.61 5.28 -4.02
C GLU A 15 12.70 4.08 -4.27
N TRP A 16 11.67 4.25 -5.10
CA TRP A 16 10.78 3.17 -5.52
C TRP A 16 11.44 2.27 -6.56
N SER A 17 12.16 2.86 -7.51
CA SER A 17 12.73 2.13 -8.64
C SER A 17 14.05 2.73 -9.13
N GLY A 18 14.83 1.93 -9.86
CA GLY A 18 16.11 2.36 -10.43
C GLY A 18 17.28 2.22 -9.45
N ARG A 19 18.36 2.97 -9.71
CA ARG A 19 19.66 2.75 -9.05
C ARG A 19 19.70 3.06 -7.56
N ASN A 20 18.72 3.80 -7.04
CA ASN A 20 18.65 4.16 -5.62
C ASN A 20 17.39 3.59 -4.97
N ALA A 21 16.80 2.57 -5.60
CA ALA A 21 15.67 1.88 -5.04
C ALA A 21 16.02 1.37 -3.64
N VAL A 22 15.11 1.56 -2.70
CA VAL A 22 15.25 1.03 -1.36
C VAL A 22 15.32 -0.49 -1.42
N ALA A 23 16.40 -1.04 -0.86
CA ALA A 23 16.52 -2.47 -0.66
C ALA A 23 15.52 -2.93 0.41
N LEU A 24 14.64 -3.85 0.03
CA LEU A 24 13.66 -4.44 0.92
C LEU A 24 14.20 -5.72 1.54
N SER A 25 13.93 -5.92 2.84
CA SER A 25 14.28 -7.14 3.56
C SER A 25 13.02 -7.83 4.06
N ALA A 26 12.86 -9.11 3.70
CA ALA A 26 11.71 -9.90 4.12
C ALA A 26 11.62 -10.08 5.65
N GLY A 27 12.74 -9.95 6.38
CA GLY A 27 12.79 -10.05 7.84
C GLY A 27 12.45 -8.76 8.59
N VAL A 28 12.26 -7.64 7.89
CA VAL A 28 11.94 -6.34 8.50
C VAL A 28 10.48 -6.01 8.23
N ASN A 29 9.75 -5.62 9.27
CA ASN A 29 8.38 -5.15 9.14
C ASN A 29 8.37 -3.77 8.47
N GLY A 30 7.75 -3.70 7.29
CA GLY A 30 7.75 -2.46 6.51
C GLY A 30 6.53 -2.33 5.61
N ILE A 31 5.99 -1.12 5.57
CA ILE A 31 4.92 -0.68 4.67
C ILE A 31 5.45 0.55 3.91
N TYR A 32 5.64 0.39 2.62
CA TYR A 32 6.18 1.42 1.74
C TYR A 32 5.15 1.78 0.69
N LEU A 33 4.91 3.07 0.45
CA LEU A 33 4.00 3.55 -0.59
C LEU A 33 4.79 4.31 -1.66
N SER A 34 4.36 4.17 -2.92
CA SER A 34 4.85 5.02 -4.00
C SER A 34 4.26 6.41 -3.85
N GLN A 35 5.12 7.43 -3.73
CA GLN A 35 4.69 8.83 -3.67
C GLN A 35 3.88 9.22 -4.91
N ALA A 36 4.40 8.93 -6.10
CA ALA A 36 3.73 9.29 -7.35
C ALA A 36 2.33 8.67 -7.47
N LYS A 37 2.12 7.45 -6.97
CA LYS A 37 0.80 6.80 -6.97
C LYS A 37 -0.13 7.33 -5.89
N LEU A 38 0.43 7.82 -4.78
CA LEU A 38 -0.34 8.49 -3.74
C LEU A 38 -0.84 9.86 -4.21
N ASP A 39 0.03 10.64 -4.86
CA ASP A 39 -0.25 12.01 -5.31
C ASP A 39 -1.43 12.08 -6.29
N VAL A 40 -1.66 11.03 -7.08
CA VAL A 40 -2.79 10.91 -8.02
C VAL A 40 -3.84 9.90 -7.57
N GLY A 41 -3.70 9.34 -6.37
CA GLY A 41 -4.52 8.26 -5.84
C GLY A 41 -5.92 8.71 -5.43
N PHE A 42 -6.04 9.96 -4.98
CA PHE A 42 -7.24 10.54 -4.41
C PHE A 42 -7.63 11.82 -5.15
N ASN A 43 -8.92 12.07 -5.22
CA ASN A 43 -9.43 13.36 -5.69
C ASN A 43 -9.46 14.40 -4.55
N ASP A 44 -9.85 15.63 -4.88
CA ASP A 44 -9.94 16.74 -3.92
C ASP A 44 -10.93 16.51 -2.78
N SER A 45 -11.88 15.58 -2.93
CA SER A 45 -12.81 15.18 -1.87
C SER A 45 -12.26 14.08 -0.96
N GLY A 46 -11.00 13.66 -1.13
CA GLY A 46 -10.37 12.58 -0.37
C GLY A 46 -10.89 11.18 -0.72
N ARG A 47 -11.64 11.04 -1.83
CA ARG A 47 -12.09 9.74 -2.32
C ARG A 47 -11.00 9.14 -3.20
N GLN A 48 -10.68 7.87 -2.96
CA GLN A 48 -9.74 7.15 -3.80
C GLN A 48 -10.33 6.95 -5.20
N ILE A 49 -9.55 7.30 -6.21
CA ILE A 49 -9.91 7.19 -7.64
C ILE A 49 -8.94 6.30 -8.42
N ASN A 50 -7.72 6.11 -7.93
CA ASN A 50 -6.71 5.23 -8.53
C ASN A 50 -6.15 4.28 -7.46
N SER A 51 -5.74 3.07 -7.85
CA SER A 51 -5.07 2.16 -6.93
C SER A 51 -3.71 2.74 -6.48
N LEU A 52 -3.40 2.53 -5.20
CA LEU A 52 -2.08 2.83 -4.68
C LEU A 52 -1.16 1.64 -4.92
N THR A 53 0.13 1.90 -5.11
CA THR A 53 1.13 0.83 -5.16
C THR A 53 1.89 0.82 -3.84
N ALA A 54 1.86 -0.34 -3.17
CA ALA A 54 2.50 -0.57 -1.90
C ALA A 54 3.53 -1.70 -1.99
N ARG A 55 4.58 -1.63 -1.16
CA ARG A 55 5.46 -2.77 -0.91
C ARG A 55 5.40 -3.16 0.57
N LEU A 56 5.13 -4.43 0.84
CA LEU A 56 4.88 -4.97 2.18
C LEU A 56 5.92 -6.04 2.52
N THR A 57 6.53 -5.93 3.70
CA THR A 57 7.61 -6.82 4.17
C THR A 57 7.40 -7.21 5.63
N GLY A 58 8.04 -8.30 6.06
CA GLY A 58 7.89 -8.85 7.40
C GLY A 58 6.54 -9.55 7.58
N ASN A 59 5.77 -9.14 8.58
CA ASN A 59 4.46 -9.72 8.90
C ASN A 59 3.36 -9.23 7.94
N VAL A 60 3.47 -9.60 6.66
CA VAL A 60 2.50 -9.25 5.62
C VAL A 60 1.12 -9.81 5.94
N ALA A 61 1.02 -11.05 6.45
CA ALA A 61 -0.26 -11.65 6.82
C ALA A 61 -1.04 -10.83 7.86
N GLY A 62 -0.33 -10.25 8.85
CA GLY A 62 -0.94 -9.35 9.84
C GLY A 62 -1.47 -8.05 9.21
N VAL A 63 -0.74 -7.50 8.24
CA VAL A 63 -1.14 -6.29 7.51
C VAL A 63 -2.33 -6.56 6.58
N MET A 64 -2.35 -7.69 5.87
CA MET A 64 -3.50 -8.06 5.03
C MET A 64 -4.79 -8.17 5.84
N LYS A 65 -4.72 -8.75 7.04
CA LYS A 65 -5.87 -8.76 7.98
C LYS A 65 -6.28 -7.37 8.46
N LEU A 66 -5.36 -6.42 8.54
CA LEU A 66 -5.67 -5.04 8.89
C LEU A 66 -6.38 -4.34 7.73
N PHE A 67 -5.88 -4.51 6.50
CA PHE A 67 -6.52 -3.94 5.32
C PHE A 67 -7.96 -4.44 5.17
N ASP A 68 -8.17 -5.76 5.24
CA ASP A 68 -9.51 -6.36 5.19
C ASP A 68 -10.47 -5.75 6.21
N ARG A 69 -10.05 -5.63 7.48
CA ARG A 69 -10.86 -4.99 8.53
C ARG A 69 -11.14 -3.50 8.31
N CYS A 70 -10.23 -2.80 7.65
CA CYS A 70 -10.38 -1.38 7.34
C CYS A 70 -11.11 -1.15 6.01
N GLY A 71 -11.63 -2.21 5.38
CA GLY A 71 -12.31 -2.13 4.09
C GLY A 71 -11.36 -1.83 2.93
N TRP A 72 -10.07 -2.16 3.06
CA TRP A 72 -9.08 -2.04 1.99
C TRP A 72 -8.85 -3.40 1.35
N LEU A 73 -8.95 -3.44 0.02
CA LEU A 73 -8.51 -4.55 -0.80
C LEU A 73 -7.02 -4.39 -1.10
N ALA A 74 -6.26 -5.46 -0.88
CA ALA A 74 -4.83 -5.53 -1.18
C ALA A 74 -4.55 -6.72 -2.10
N GLU A 75 -4.23 -6.44 -3.37
CA GLU A 75 -3.99 -7.46 -4.38
C GLU A 75 -2.49 -7.60 -4.66
N PRO A 76 -1.90 -8.80 -4.54
CA PRO A 76 -0.49 -9.01 -4.84
C PRO A 76 -0.19 -8.85 -6.33
N ASP A 77 0.92 -8.20 -6.64
CA ASP A 77 1.48 -8.20 -7.99
C ASP A 77 2.26 -9.51 -8.21
N ALA A 78 1.75 -10.39 -9.08
CA ALA A 78 2.36 -11.69 -9.34
C ALA A 78 3.78 -11.59 -9.96
N SER A 79 4.13 -10.44 -10.55
CA SER A 79 5.41 -10.24 -11.23
C SER A 79 6.49 -9.66 -10.31
N LEU A 80 6.12 -9.09 -9.17
CA LEU A 80 7.02 -8.35 -8.29
C LEU A 80 6.87 -8.78 -6.83
N PRO A 81 7.93 -9.31 -6.21
CA PRO A 81 7.85 -9.72 -4.81
C PRO A 81 7.54 -8.51 -3.93
N HIS A 82 6.76 -8.75 -2.88
CA HIS A 82 6.36 -7.75 -1.89
C HIS A 82 5.47 -6.63 -2.43
N GLN A 83 5.13 -6.57 -3.72
CA GLN A 83 4.34 -5.48 -4.28
C GLN A 83 2.84 -5.80 -4.28
N TYR A 84 2.04 -4.79 -3.93
CA TYR A 84 0.60 -4.87 -3.82
C TYR A 84 -0.09 -3.64 -4.40
N SER A 85 -1.24 -3.85 -5.04
CA SER A 85 -2.20 -2.82 -5.39
C SER A 85 -3.19 -2.65 -4.23
N LEU A 86 -3.33 -1.42 -3.71
CA LEU A 86 -4.26 -1.12 -2.63
C LEU A 86 -5.43 -0.27 -3.13
N MET A 87 -6.64 -0.74 -2.86
CA MET A 87 -7.88 -0.05 -3.19
C MET A 87 -8.81 -0.07 -1.98
N ALA A 88 -9.23 1.11 -1.54
CA ALA A 88 -10.33 1.22 -0.59
C ALA A 88 -11.57 0.62 -1.26
N GLY A 89 -12.14 -0.39 -0.60
CA GLY A 89 -13.46 -0.88 -0.91
C GLY A 89 -14.40 0.30 -0.86
N GLN A 90 -14.86 0.74 -2.03
CA GLN A 90 -15.91 1.73 -2.09
C GLN A 90 -17.07 1.14 -1.29
N GLY A 91 -17.46 1.82 -0.20
CA GLY A 91 -18.74 1.56 0.43
C GLY A 91 -19.77 1.45 -0.70
N VAL A 92 -20.55 0.36 -0.65
CA VAL A 92 -21.61 0.03 -1.62
C VAL A 92 -22.20 1.33 -2.17
N PRO A 93 -22.24 1.54 -3.50
CA PRO A 93 -22.85 2.74 -4.03
C PRO A 93 -24.23 2.84 -3.41
N GLU A 94 -24.52 3.92 -2.68
CA GLU A 94 -25.89 4.24 -2.32
C GLU A 94 -26.65 4.23 -3.64
N LYS A 95 -27.50 3.21 -3.75
CA LYS A 95 -28.37 3.00 -4.89
C LYS A 95 -29.24 4.25 -4.93
N GLY A 96 -28.92 5.16 -5.86
CA GLY A 96 -29.75 6.33 -6.11
C GLY A 96 -31.17 5.86 -6.40
N ASP A 97 -32.10 6.34 -5.58
CA ASP A 97 -33.55 6.27 -5.82
C ASP A 97 -33.91 7.14 -7.03
#